data_AF-A0A251U748-F1
#
_entry.id   AF-A0A251U748-F1
#
_cell.length_a   1.000
_cell.length_b   1.000
_cell.length_c   1.000
_cell.angle_alpha   90.00
_cell.angle_beta   90.00
_cell.angle_gamma   90.00
#
_symmetry.space_group_name_H-M   'P 1'
#
loop_
_entity.id
_entity.type
_entity.pdbx_description
1 polymer ?
#
loop_
_entity_poly.entity_id
_entity_poly.type
_entity_poly.pdbx_seq_one_letter_code
_entity_poly.pdbx_strand_id
1 'polypeptide(L)'
;MGVVSRKQSSCIMNLPDEHLYMIFEKLDSNLDRESFGLTCHRFLNIHDSSCKVLDLQHLSWLKNSSSGYIETHSCMIHRLLNRFRQLESLSLTWCEDVTDSGLVLLQKYGLQLRSIDLNSCTRITNVGFSSIASGCPSLSAINLSSSSIGDSGLEILTKSCNSLKKVSLGWCEKITDSGIQSLNQNCRQLRELRITGCSKINGIGSKGCSSTLASLEANCCVFATDLTEVLSGGGLEYLNIAFNDHIMGYGLAAIGSGVAANLKTLNLSGCSFVSDYVIIRISKGCPFLQEWNLASCKNITISGWESIGLYCQSLERIHVNGCLKLCGRGLLALGNGCKHLSVIYINNCPLITPSVIEFFMMQREDVEMKEPPTFLLRFVPGGWTFETLSQ
;
A
#
# COMPACT_ATOMS: atom_id res chain seq x y z
N MET A 1 12.62 -22.67 -71.02
CA MET A 1 12.89 -23.21 -69.67
C MET A 1 13.94 -22.32 -69.02
N GLY A 2 13.79 -21.74 -67.83
CA GLY A 2 12.79 -21.94 -66.80
C GLY A 2 12.43 -20.63 -66.09
N VAL A 3 11.20 -20.62 -65.58
CA VAL A 3 10.66 -19.60 -64.68
C VAL A 3 11.32 -19.81 -63.32
N VAL A 4 12.15 -18.86 -62.88
CA VAL A 4 12.70 -18.85 -61.52
C VAL A 4 11.55 -18.51 -60.57
N SER A 5 11.00 -19.55 -59.94
CA SER A 5 10.07 -19.41 -58.82
C SER A 5 10.77 -18.67 -57.68
N ARG A 6 10.39 -17.40 -57.45
CA ARG A 6 10.76 -16.68 -56.23
C ARG A 6 10.16 -17.45 -55.05
N LYS A 7 10.99 -18.17 -54.29
CA LYS A 7 10.60 -18.66 -52.96
C LYS A 7 10.02 -17.48 -52.18
N GLN A 8 8.72 -17.51 -51.90
CA GLN A 8 8.12 -16.62 -50.90
C GLN A 8 8.89 -16.88 -49.61
N SER A 9 9.68 -15.91 -49.18
CA SER A 9 10.26 -15.94 -47.85
C SER A 9 9.10 -15.99 -46.85
N SER A 10 9.13 -16.96 -45.95
CA SER A 10 8.21 -17.05 -44.82
C SER A 10 8.52 -15.90 -43.86
N CYS A 11 8.14 -14.69 -44.25
CA CYS A 11 8.34 -13.49 -43.46
C CYS A 11 7.29 -13.49 -42.34
N ILE A 12 7.72 -13.17 -41.11
CA ILE A 12 6.83 -12.98 -39.96
C ILE A 12 5.68 -12.00 -40.27
N MET A 13 5.91 -11.07 -41.21
CA MET A 13 4.92 -10.10 -41.71
C MET A 13 3.75 -10.73 -42.47
N ASN A 14 3.86 -12.00 -42.89
CA ASN A 14 2.78 -12.72 -43.58
C ASN A 14 1.86 -13.48 -42.62
N LEU A 15 2.20 -13.55 -41.33
CA LEU A 15 1.35 -14.18 -40.32
C LEU A 15 0.09 -13.33 -40.08
N PRO A 16 -1.09 -13.93 -39.80
CA PRO A 16 -2.27 -13.20 -39.32
C PRO A 16 -2.03 -12.52 -37.96
N ASP A 17 -2.82 -11.49 -37.63
CA ASP A 17 -2.69 -10.74 -36.36
C ASP A 17 -2.85 -11.64 -35.13
N GLU A 18 -3.73 -12.65 -35.18
CA GLU A 18 -3.91 -13.62 -34.09
C GLU A 18 -2.62 -14.39 -33.76
N HIS A 19 -1.86 -14.78 -34.79
CA HIS A 19 -0.61 -15.51 -34.60
C HIS A 19 0.49 -14.58 -34.08
N LEU A 20 0.54 -13.34 -34.57
CA LEU A 20 1.44 -12.31 -34.06
C LEU A 20 1.12 -11.94 -32.61
N TYR A 21 -0.15 -11.91 -32.23
CA TYR A 21 -0.60 -11.74 -30.85
C TYR A 21 -0.12 -12.89 -29.96
N MET A 22 -0.30 -14.14 -30.39
CA MET A 22 0.22 -15.31 -29.66
C MET A 22 1.75 -15.25 -29.48
N ILE A 23 2.48 -14.76 -30.48
CA ILE A 23 3.93 -14.54 -30.38
C ILE A 23 4.22 -13.44 -29.35
N PHE A 24 3.50 -12.31 -29.41
CA PHE A 24 3.65 -11.20 -28.46
C PHE A 24 3.36 -11.62 -27.01
N GLU A 25 2.36 -12.47 -26.77
CA GLU A 25 2.05 -12.99 -25.43
C GLU A 25 3.19 -13.85 -24.85
N LYS A 26 4.01 -14.47 -25.71
CA LYS A 26 5.16 -15.29 -25.31
C LYS A 26 6.45 -14.50 -25.07
N LEU A 27 6.43 -13.18 -25.23
CA LEU A 27 7.57 -12.34 -24.86
C LEU A 27 7.61 -12.17 -23.34
N ASP A 28 8.67 -12.64 -22.69
CA ASP A 28 8.79 -12.60 -21.23
C ASP A 28 9.34 -11.26 -20.71
N SER A 29 10.14 -10.56 -21.53
CA SER A 29 10.79 -9.31 -21.17
C SER A 29 9.96 -8.08 -21.57
N ASN A 30 9.86 -7.10 -20.66
CA ASN A 30 9.26 -5.79 -20.98
C ASN A 30 10.03 -5.08 -22.11
N LEU A 31 11.36 -5.21 -22.16
CA LEU A 31 12.18 -4.63 -23.21
C LEU A 31 11.88 -5.24 -24.59
N ASP A 32 11.62 -6.55 -24.63
CA ASP A 32 11.28 -7.24 -25.88
C ASP A 32 9.87 -6.83 -26.35
N ARG A 33 8.94 -6.65 -25.40
CA ARG A 33 7.59 -6.15 -25.69
C ARG A 33 7.61 -4.72 -26.25
N GLU A 34 8.41 -3.83 -25.67
CA GLU A 34 8.59 -2.48 -26.18
C GLU A 34 9.22 -2.51 -27.58
N SER A 35 10.29 -3.29 -27.76
CA SER A 35 10.99 -3.45 -29.04
C SER A 35 10.08 -4.00 -30.14
N PHE A 36 9.17 -4.92 -29.78
CA PHE A 36 8.14 -5.43 -30.69
C PHE A 36 7.27 -4.29 -31.22
N GLY A 37 6.75 -3.43 -30.34
CA GLY A 37 5.94 -2.27 -30.72
C GLY A 37 6.68 -1.28 -31.62
N LEU A 38 7.99 -1.12 -31.41
CA LEU A 38 8.83 -0.21 -32.22
C LEU A 38 9.15 -0.73 -33.63
N THR A 39 8.80 -1.98 -33.95
CA THR A 39 9.16 -2.60 -35.24
C THR A 39 8.38 -2.01 -36.42
N CYS A 40 7.06 -1.87 -36.30
CA CYS A 40 6.20 -1.26 -37.33
C CYS A 40 4.80 -0.95 -36.77
N HIS A 41 3.99 -0.17 -37.49
CA HIS A 41 2.62 0.17 -37.06
C HIS A 41 1.73 -1.04 -36.76
N ARG A 42 1.89 -2.15 -37.50
CA ARG A 42 1.11 -3.37 -37.26
C ARG A 42 1.46 -4.02 -35.92
N PHE A 43 2.75 -4.12 -35.62
CA PHE A 43 3.24 -4.68 -34.36
C PHE A 43 2.94 -3.75 -33.20
N LEU A 44 3.02 -2.43 -33.42
CA LEU A 44 2.59 -1.42 -32.47
C LEU A 44 1.11 -1.58 -32.10
N ASN A 45 0.23 -1.79 -33.09
CA ASN A 45 -1.19 -2.03 -32.83
C ASN A 45 -1.42 -3.29 -31.98
N ILE A 46 -0.67 -4.38 -32.26
CA ILE A 46 -0.76 -5.62 -31.48
C ILE A 46 -0.28 -5.38 -30.05
N HIS A 47 0.90 -4.75 -29.89
CA HIS A 47 1.44 -4.35 -28.59
C HIS A 47 0.42 -3.53 -27.79
N ASP A 48 -0.12 -2.48 -28.39
CA ASP A 48 -1.05 -1.56 -27.73
C ASP A 48 -2.39 -2.24 -27.40
N SER A 49 -2.91 -3.07 -28.30
CA SER A 49 -4.14 -3.82 -28.04
C SER A 49 -4.01 -4.85 -26.92
N SER A 50 -2.78 -5.29 -26.64
CA SER A 50 -2.44 -6.25 -25.59
C SER A 50 -2.04 -5.59 -24.27
N CYS A 51 -1.90 -4.27 -24.24
CA CYS A 51 -1.44 -3.52 -23.08
C CYS A 51 -2.53 -3.52 -21.99
N LYS A 52 -2.22 -4.19 -20.86
CA LYS A 52 -3.11 -4.29 -19.69
C LYS A 52 -2.79 -3.28 -18.60
N VAL A 53 -1.57 -2.77 -18.56
CA VAL A 53 -1.09 -1.85 -17.52
C VAL A 53 -0.47 -0.64 -18.21
N LEU A 54 -0.97 0.54 -17.89
CA LEU A 54 -0.44 1.81 -18.37
C LEU A 54 -0.07 2.68 -17.19
N ASP A 55 1.21 3.04 -17.12
CA ASP A 55 1.73 3.98 -16.15
C ASP A 55 2.41 5.15 -16.86
N LEU A 56 1.85 6.35 -16.69
CA LEU A 56 2.37 7.56 -17.32
C LEU A 56 3.67 8.04 -16.68
N GLN A 57 4.00 7.61 -15.45
CA GLN A 57 5.27 7.99 -14.81
C GLN A 57 6.50 7.47 -15.55
N HIS A 58 6.37 6.35 -16.28
CA HIS A 58 7.48 5.78 -17.04
C HIS A 58 7.64 6.39 -18.44
N LEU A 59 6.68 7.19 -18.88
CA LEU A 59 6.74 7.90 -20.16
C LEU A 59 7.55 9.20 -20.00
N SER A 60 8.87 9.04 -20.01
CA SER A 60 9.85 10.12 -19.84
C SER A 60 9.63 11.33 -20.78
N TRP A 61 9.05 11.10 -21.96
CA TRP A 61 8.74 12.15 -22.95
C TRP A 61 7.56 13.06 -22.59
N LEU A 62 6.79 12.72 -21.55
CA LEU A 62 5.70 13.57 -21.03
C LEU A 62 6.10 14.40 -19.83
N LYS A 63 7.28 14.15 -19.26
CA LYS A 63 7.78 14.89 -18.11
C LYS A 63 8.32 16.22 -18.61
N ASN A 64 7.78 17.32 -18.08
CA ASN A 64 8.33 18.64 -18.36
C ASN A 64 9.66 18.79 -17.59
N SER A 65 10.76 19.05 -18.31
CA SER A 65 12.13 19.10 -17.78
C SER A 65 12.36 20.13 -16.67
N SER A 66 11.41 21.05 -16.47
CA SER A 66 11.52 22.15 -15.50
C SER A 66 10.79 21.90 -14.18
N SER A 67 9.79 21.00 -14.14
CA SER A 67 8.89 20.87 -12.99
C SER A 67 8.78 19.43 -12.46
N GLY A 68 9.21 18.42 -13.22
CA GLY A 68 9.07 17.01 -12.85
C GLY A 68 7.64 16.47 -12.93
N TYR A 69 6.65 17.33 -13.21
CA TYR A 69 5.25 16.96 -13.41
C TYR A 69 4.97 16.56 -14.87
N ILE A 70 3.91 15.78 -15.04
CA ILE A 70 3.41 15.37 -16.35
C ILE A 70 2.32 16.36 -16.77
N GLU A 71 2.54 17.11 -17.85
CA GLU A 71 1.48 17.94 -18.46
C GLU A 71 0.51 17.04 -19.21
N THR A 72 -0.41 16.41 -18.49
CA THR A 72 -1.47 15.59 -19.07
C THR A 72 -2.69 16.45 -19.36
N HIS A 73 -2.87 16.86 -20.61
CA HIS A 73 -4.15 17.38 -21.06
C HIS A 73 -5.18 16.26 -21.18
N SER A 74 -6.47 16.56 -20.94
CA SER A 74 -7.58 15.59 -21.09
C SER A 74 -7.56 14.88 -22.45
N CYS A 75 -7.14 15.57 -23.52
CA CYS A 75 -7.02 15.00 -24.87
C CYS A 75 -5.99 13.87 -24.96
N MET A 76 -4.97 13.86 -24.11
CA MET A 76 -3.98 12.80 -24.05
C MET A 76 -4.59 11.53 -23.45
N ILE A 77 -5.27 11.64 -22.31
CA ILE A 77 -5.98 10.52 -21.69
C ILE A 77 -6.97 9.93 -22.69
N HIS A 78 -7.65 10.79 -23.45
CA HIS A 78 -8.56 10.33 -24.49
C HIS A 78 -7.88 9.50 -25.57
N ARG A 79 -6.70 9.93 -26.05
CA ARG A 79 -5.91 9.17 -27.01
C ARG A 79 -5.43 7.84 -26.44
N LEU A 80 -4.97 7.84 -25.18
CA LEU A 80 -4.48 6.64 -24.51
C LEU A 80 -5.59 5.60 -24.31
N LEU A 81 -6.74 6.00 -23.79
CA LEU A 81 -7.89 5.10 -23.60
C LEU A 81 -8.45 4.57 -24.94
N ASN A 82 -8.40 5.36 -26.01
CA ASN A 82 -8.79 4.90 -27.35
C ASN A 82 -7.80 3.86 -27.92
N ARG A 83 -6.52 3.99 -27.57
CA ARG A 83 -5.40 3.18 -28.06
C ARG A 83 -5.29 1.85 -27.31
N PHE A 84 -5.35 1.90 -25.98
CA PHE A 84 -5.20 0.74 -25.09
C PHE A 84 -6.57 0.21 -24.64
N ARG A 85 -7.18 -0.65 -25.47
CA ARG A 85 -8.59 -1.09 -25.29
C ARG A 85 -8.78 -2.26 -24.32
N GLN A 86 -7.71 -2.94 -23.94
CA GLN A 86 -7.73 -4.04 -22.97
C GLN A 86 -7.11 -3.64 -21.63
N LEU A 87 -7.14 -2.35 -21.31
CA LEU A 87 -6.51 -1.84 -20.11
C LEU A 87 -7.22 -2.35 -18.85
N GLU A 88 -6.45 -3.01 -17.98
CA GLU A 88 -6.91 -3.50 -16.67
C GLU A 88 -6.38 -2.60 -15.54
N SER A 89 -5.27 -1.88 -15.74
CA SER A 89 -4.69 -0.96 -14.77
C SER A 89 -4.25 0.35 -15.42
N LEU A 90 -4.73 1.47 -14.87
CA LEU A 90 -4.38 2.83 -15.31
C LEU A 90 -3.77 3.62 -14.16
N SER A 91 -2.56 4.13 -14.34
CA SER A 91 -1.93 5.06 -13.40
C SER A 91 -1.80 6.45 -14.03
N LEU A 92 -2.42 7.43 -13.37
CA LEU A 92 -2.34 8.86 -13.66
C LEU A 92 -1.72 9.61 -12.46
N THR A 93 -0.90 8.95 -11.66
CA THR A 93 -0.27 9.58 -10.49
C THR A 93 0.50 10.85 -10.88
N TRP A 94 0.45 11.88 -10.04
CA TRP A 94 1.07 13.19 -10.26
C TRP A 94 0.57 13.97 -11.48
N CYS A 95 -0.52 13.52 -12.11
CA CYS A 95 -1.16 14.20 -13.22
C CYS A 95 -2.16 15.23 -12.69
N GLU A 96 -1.68 16.34 -12.14
CA GLU A 96 -2.51 17.39 -11.49
C GLU A 96 -3.47 18.11 -12.45
N ASP A 97 -3.14 18.14 -13.74
CA ASP A 97 -3.96 18.77 -14.77
C ASP A 97 -5.17 17.92 -15.20
N VAL A 98 -5.26 16.68 -14.73
CA VAL A 98 -6.40 15.81 -15.02
C VAL A 98 -7.66 16.35 -14.34
N THR A 99 -8.65 16.66 -15.17
CA THR A 99 -9.98 17.11 -14.76
C THR A 99 -11.03 16.05 -15.06
N ASP A 100 -12.26 16.27 -14.61
CA ASP A 100 -13.42 15.41 -14.88
C ASP A 100 -13.56 15.04 -16.37
N SER A 101 -13.26 15.99 -17.27
CA SER A 101 -13.31 15.80 -18.73
C SER A 101 -12.38 14.70 -19.24
N GLY A 102 -11.24 14.49 -18.58
CA GLY A 102 -10.30 13.42 -18.91
C GLY A 102 -10.84 12.03 -18.58
N LEU A 103 -11.74 11.94 -17.61
CA LEU A 103 -12.29 10.69 -17.08
C LEU A 103 -13.60 10.27 -17.75
N VAL A 104 -14.28 11.15 -18.49
CA VAL A 104 -15.56 10.84 -19.16
C VAL A 104 -15.45 9.59 -20.05
N LEU A 105 -14.33 9.40 -20.74
CA LEU A 105 -14.15 8.24 -21.62
C LEU A 105 -13.99 6.89 -20.89
N LEU A 106 -13.77 6.90 -19.57
CA LEU A 106 -13.83 5.67 -18.77
C LEU A 106 -15.22 5.04 -18.84
N GLN A 107 -16.28 5.83 -19.06
CA GLN A 107 -17.64 5.30 -19.29
C GLN A 107 -17.74 4.39 -20.52
N LYS A 108 -16.85 4.58 -21.49
CA LYS A 108 -16.85 3.81 -22.74
C LYS A 108 -15.81 2.69 -22.75
N TYR A 109 -14.66 2.91 -22.13
CA TYR A 109 -13.50 1.99 -22.23
C TYR A 109 -13.08 1.37 -20.89
N GLY A 110 -13.71 1.76 -19.77
CA GLY A 110 -13.31 1.36 -18.43
C GLY A 110 -13.86 0.02 -17.94
N LEU A 111 -14.66 -0.70 -18.75
CA LEU A 111 -15.32 -1.94 -18.31
C LEU A 111 -14.35 -3.04 -17.83
N GLN A 112 -13.14 -3.05 -18.38
CA GLN A 112 -12.09 -4.00 -18.04
C GLN A 112 -11.15 -3.50 -16.94
N LEU A 113 -11.26 -2.22 -16.54
CA LEU A 113 -10.38 -1.65 -15.52
C LEU A 113 -10.66 -2.27 -14.15
N ARG A 114 -9.59 -2.77 -13.56
CA ARG A 114 -9.52 -3.38 -12.23
C ARG A 114 -8.74 -2.50 -11.25
N SER A 115 -7.85 -1.65 -11.75
CA SER A 115 -7.02 -0.78 -10.95
C SER A 115 -6.93 0.62 -11.55
N ILE A 116 -7.12 1.64 -10.71
CA ILE A 116 -6.96 3.05 -11.10
C ILE A 116 -6.13 3.75 -10.02
N ASP A 117 -5.04 4.40 -10.42
CA ASP A 117 -4.24 5.27 -9.55
C ASP A 117 -4.39 6.73 -9.99
N LEU A 118 -4.89 7.56 -9.08
CA LEU A 118 -5.13 9.00 -9.23
C LEU A 118 -4.44 9.77 -8.10
N ASN A 119 -3.34 9.24 -7.56
CA ASN A 119 -2.60 9.90 -6.51
C ASN A 119 -2.15 11.31 -6.95
N SER A 120 -2.42 12.30 -6.12
CA SER A 120 -2.20 13.73 -6.38
C SER A 120 -3.00 14.33 -7.55
N CYS A 121 -4.06 13.67 -8.05
CA CYS A 121 -4.99 14.28 -9.01
C CYS A 121 -6.01 15.19 -8.30
N THR A 122 -5.61 16.42 -7.98
CA THR A 122 -6.40 17.34 -7.13
C THR A 122 -7.59 18.00 -7.83
N ARG A 123 -7.61 18.04 -9.17
CA ARG A 123 -8.66 18.71 -9.98
C ARG A 123 -9.84 17.83 -10.37
N ILE A 124 -9.89 16.58 -9.91
CA ILE A 124 -11.03 15.68 -10.10
C ILE A 124 -12.10 15.99 -9.05
N THR A 125 -13.35 16.14 -9.49
CA THR A 125 -14.51 16.40 -8.63
C THR A 125 -15.45 15.19 -8.59
N ASN A 126 -16.59 15.35 -7.90
CA ASN A 126 -17.64 14.34 -7.87
C ASN A 126 -18.18 13.97 -9.28
N VAL A 127 -18.04 14.85 -10.27
CA VAL A 127 -18.41 14.55 -11.67
C VAL A 127 -17.44 13.52 -12.28
N GLY A 128 -16.14 13.69 -12.05
CA GLY A 128 -15.12 12.72 -12.45
C GLY A 128 -15.27 11.39 -11.72
N PHE A 129 -15.52 11.41 -10.42
CA PHE A 129 -15.81 10.19 -9.65
C PHE A 129 -17.07 9.47 -10.13
N SER A 130 -18.11 10.21 -10.54
CA SER A 130 -19.30 9.62 -11.17
C SER A 130 -18.98 8.96 -12.51
N SER A 131 -18.04 9.53 -13.27
CA SER A 131 -17.55 8.94 -14.53
C SER A 131 -16.80 7.63 -14.29
N ILE A 132 -15.97 7.57 -13.25
CA ILE A 132 -15.30 6.32 -12.83
C ILE A 132 -16.33 5.29 -12.37
N ALA A 133 -17.25 5.67 -11.48
CA ALA A 133 -18.25 4.79 -10.90
C ALA A 133 -19.14 4.14 -11.98
N SER A 134 -19.55 4.91 -12.99
CA SER A 134 -20.38 4.41 -14.10
C SER A 134 -19.59 3.63 -15.15
N GLY A 135 -18.29 3.92 -15.33
CA GLY A 135 -17.46 3.28 -16.35
C GLY A 135 -16.70 2.04 -15.90
N CYS A 136 -16.40 1.91 -14.61
CA CYS A 136 -15.48 0.91 -14.06
C CYS A 136 -16.13 0.06 -12.95
N PRO A 137 -17.19 -0.72 -13.24
CA PRO A 137 -17.90 -1.51 -12.22
C PRO A 137 -17.05 -2.65 -11.65
N SER A 138 -16.07 -3.13 -12.42
CA SER A 138 -15.15 -4.22 -12.05
C SER A 138 -13.95 -3.76 -11.22
N LEU A 139 -13.93 -2.49 -10.80
CA LEU A 139 -12.79 -1.90 -10.10
C LEU A 139 -12.54 -2.62 -8.76
N SER A 140 -11.30 -3.07 -8.59
CA SER A 140 -10.85 -3.85 -7.43
C SER A 140 -9.80 -3.11 -6.60
N ALA A 141 -9.09 -2.16 -7.21
CA ALA A 141 -8.10 -1.33 -6.56
C ALA A 141 -8.28 0.12 -6.99
N ILE A 142 -8.24 1.05 -6.03
CA ILE A 142 -8.20 2.48 -6.34
C ILE A 142 -7.26 3.20 -5.38
N ASN A 143 -6.38 4.04 -5.93
CA ASN A 143 -5.54 4.94 -5.17
C ASN A 143 -5.97 6.39 -5.43
N LEU A 144 -6.40 7.07 -4.38
CA LEU A 144 -6.88 8.45 -4.38
C LEU A 144 -6.07 9.30 -3.39
N SER A 145 -4.87 8.85 -3.02
CA SER A 145 -4.04 9.57 -2.06
C SER A 145 -3.76 10.99 -2.53
N SER A 146 -3.72 11.95 -1.61
CA SER A 146 -3.50 13.38 -1.88
C SER A 146 -4.46 13.97 -2.93
N SER A 147 -5.64 13.36 -3.14
CA SER A 147 -6.68 13.88 -4.03
C SER A 147 -7.68 14.76 -3.25
N SER A 148 -8.53 15.49 -3.98
CA SER A 148 -9.52 16.38 -3.37
C SER A 148 -10.85 15.69 -3.01
N ILE A 149 -10.86 14.35 -2.96
CA ILE A 149 -12.04 13.53 -2.65
C ILE A 149 -12.57 13.80 -1.24
N GLY A 150 -13.89 13.89 -1.11
CA GLY A 150 -14.61 13.89 0.16
C GLY A 150 -15.62 12.76 0.24
N ASP A 151 -16.37 12.70 1.35
CA ASP A 151 -17.28 11.58 1.65
C ASP A 151 -18.29 11.30 0.54
N SER A 152 -18.85 12.35 -0.08
CA SER A 152 -19.80 12.21 -1.19
C SER A 152 -19.17 11.58 -2.44
N GLY A 153 -17.93 11.94 -2.77
CA GLY A 153 -17.19 11.32 -3.88
C GLY A 153 -16.92 9.85 -3.62
N LEU A 154 -16.54 9.50 -2.37
CA LEU A 154 -16.30 8.11 -1.98
C LEU A 154 -17.60 7.30 -1.97
N GLU A 155 -18.72 7.88 -1.52
CA GLU A 155 -20.04 7.24 -1.59
C GLU A 155 -20.46 6.94 -3.03
N ILE A 156 -20.24 7.88 -3.97
CA ILE A 156 -20.51 7.68 -5.41
C ILE A 156 -19.73 6.48 -5.95
N LEU A 157 -18.42 6.42 -5.67
CA LEU A 157 -17.57 5.32 -6.11
C LEU A 157 -18.04 3.99 -5.52
N THR A 158 -18.25 3.93 -4.21
CA THR A 158 -18.53 2.69 -3.49
C THR A 158 -19.90 2.12 -3.81
N LYS A 159 -20.88 2.96 -4.19
CA LYS A 159 -22.20 2.51 -4.66
C LYS A 159 -22.16 1.70 -5.96
N SER A 160 -21.18 1.95 -6.83
CA SER A 160 -21.10 1.29 -8.15
C SER A 160 -19.95 0.29 -8.23
N CYS A 161 -18.82 0.56 -7.56
CA CYS A 161 -17.63 -0.26 -7.55
C CYS A 161 -17.62 -1.21 -6.33
N ASN A 162 -18.60 -2.11 -6.22
CA ASN A 162 -18.74 -2.99 -5.05
C ASN A 162 -17.65 -4.09 -4.94
N SER A 163 -16.85 -4.26 -5.99
CA SER A 163 -15.75 -5.24 -6.07
C SER A 163 -14.42 -4.71 -5.50
N LEU A 164 -14.41 -3.51 -4.90
CA LEU A 164 -13.22 -2.91 -4.33
C LEU A 164 -12.63 -3.79 -3.20
N LYS A 165 -11.35 -4.10 -3.36
CA LYS A 165 -10.52 -4.87 -2.43
C LYS A 165 -9.40 -4.03 -1.83
N LYS A 166 -8.88 -3.05 -2.57
CA LYS A 166 -7.78 -2.19 -2.15
C LYS A 166 -8.16 -0.72 -2.33
N VAL A 167 -8.13 0.06 -1.27
CA VAL A 167 -8.48 1.48 -1.31
C VAL A 167 -7.40 2.28 -0.58
N SER A 168 -6.80 3.24 -1.26
CA SER A 168 -5.84 4.18 -0.65
C SER A 168 -6.40 5.60 -0.69
N LEU A 169 -6.53 6.22 0.48
CA LEU A 169 -7.08 7.55 0.74
C LEU A 169 -6.07 8.39 1.55
N GLY A 170 -4.77 8.14 1.42
CA GLY A 170 -3.76 8.86 2.21
C GLY A 170 -3.86 10.37 1.97
N TRP A 171 -3.65 11.19 3.01
CA TRP A 171 -3.64 12.65 2.96
C TRP A 171 -4.93 13.28 2.37
N CYS A 172 -6.06 12.57 2.43
CA CYS A 172 -7.35 13.07 1.97
C CYS A 172 -8.05 13.88 3.07
N GLU A 173 -7.78 15.18 3.14
CA GLU A 173 -8.25 16.09 4.23
C GLU A 173 -9.77 16.29 4.32
N LYS A 174 -10.53 15.87 3.30
CA LYS A 174 -11.99 16.01 3.25
C LYS A 174 -12.73 14.71 3.59
N ILE A 175 -12.02 13.59 3.74
CA ILE A 175 -12.63 12.32 4.15
C ILE A 175 -12.82 12.30 5.65
N THR A 176 -13.99 11.86 6.07
CA THR A 176 -14.35 11.64 7.47
C THR A 176 -14.78 10.20 7.71
N ASP A 177 -15.13 9.90 8.95
CA ASP A 177 -15.76 8.64 9.37
C ASP A 177 -16.98 8.24 8.49
N SER A 178 -17.74 9.21 7.96
CA SER A 178 -18.90 8.95 7.10
C SER A 178 -18.51 8.32 5.75
N GLY A 179 -17.42 8.78 5.14
CA GLY A 179 -16.88 8.20 3.90
C GLY A 179 -16.41 6.76 4.11
N ILE A 180 -15.70 6.50 5.22
CA ILE A 180 -15.23 5.16 5.57
C ILE A 180 -16.41 4.22 5.86
N GLN A 181 -17.46 4.70 6.52
CA GLN A 181 -18.69 3.94 6.74
C GLN A 181 -19.35 3.53 5.41
N SER A 182 -19.46 4.45 4.46
CA SER A 182 -20.02 4.18 3.13
C SER A 182 -19.20 3.12 2.38
N LEU A 183 -17.87 3.19 2.47
CA LEU A 183 -16.97 2.19 1.91
C LEU A 183 -17.21 0.80 2.53
N ASN A 184 -17.25 0.71 3.86
CA ASN A 184 -17.48 -0.56 4.56
C ASN A 184 -18.85 -1.18 4.26
N GLN A 185 -19.91 -0.37 4.12
CA GLN A 185 -21.25 -0.85 3.83
C GLN A 185 -21.40 -1.42 2.41
N ASN A 186 -20.78 -0.77 1.43
CA ASN A 186 -20.98 -1.09 0.01
C ASN A 186 -19.93 -2.06 -0.55
N CYS A 187 -18.70 -2.09 0.00
CA CYS A 187 -17.57 -2.86 -0.51
C CYS A 187 -17.18 -4.02 0.43
N ARG A 188 -17.99 -5.08 0.42
CA ARG A 188 -17.85 -6.24 1.34
C ARG A 188 -16.65 -7.15 1.06
N GLN A 189 -15.87 -6.86 0.02
CA GLN A 189 -14.64 -7.59 -0.32
C GLN A 189 -13.37 -6.80 0.02
N LEU A 190 -13.50 -5.67 0.72
CA LEU A 190 -12.38 -4.82 1.09
C LEU A 190 -11.36 -5.61 1.92
N ARG A 191 -10.11 -5.64 1.47
CA ARG A 191 -8.99 -6.33 2.11
C ARG A 191 -7.91 -5.38 2.59
N GLU A 192 -7.68 -4.27 1.89
CA GLU A 192 -6.63 -3.29 2.20
C GLU A 192 -7.21 -1.88 2.19
N LEU A 193 -7.00 -1.15 3.29
CA LEU A 193 -7.39 0.24 3.44
C LEU A 193 -6.21 1.07 3.93
N ARG A 194 -5.86 2.13 3.20
CA ARG A 194 -4.88 3.14 3.65
C ARG A 194 -5.57 4.48 3.85
N ILE A 195 -5.40 5.07 5.03
CA ILE A 195 -5.97 6.36 5.43
C ILE A 195 -4.92 7.26 6.10
N THR A 196 -3.63 6.98 5.91
CA THR A 196 -2.49 7.74 6.46
C THR A 196 -2.69 9.25 6.31
N GLY A 197 -2.54 10.03 7.39
CA GLY A 197 -2.60 11.49 7.36
C GLY A 197 -4.02 12.08 7.22
N CYS A 198 -5.07 11.26 7.24
CA CYS A 198 -6.44 11.76 7.27
C CYS A 198 -6.81 12.28 8.67
N SER A 199 -6.77 13.60 8.83
CA SER A 199 -6.95 14.29 10.12
C SER A 199 -8.38 14.34 10.65
N LYS A 200 -9.39 14.05 9.81
CA LYS A 200 -10.82 14.09 10.17
C LYS A 200 -11.46 12.71 10.38
N ILE A 201 -10.64 11.65 10.41
CA ILE A 201 -11.09 10.30 10.74
C ILE A 201 -10.80 10.08 12.23
N ASN A 202 -11.85 10.03 13.04
CA ASN A 202 -11.75 9.99 14.50
C ASN A 202 -12.12 8.62 15.10
N GLY A 203 -12.46 7.65 14.25
CA GLY A 203 -12.65 6.25 14.61
C GLY A 203 -14.11 5.80 14.66
N ILE A 204 -15.08 6.67 14.39
CA ILE A 204 -16.53 6.33 14.43
C ILE A 204 -17.00 5.64 13.14
N GLY A 205 -16.30 5.85 12.01
CA GLY A 205 -16.59 5.18 10.74
C GLY A 205 -16.26 3.69 10.75
N SER A 206 -15.70 3.22 11.86
CA SER A 206 -15.21 1.86 12.09
C SER A 206 -16.21 0.92 12.76
N LYS A 207 -17.46 1.34 13.02
CA LYS A 207 -18.55 0.40 13.34
C LYS A 207 -18.71 -0.60 12.20
N GLY A 208 -17.99 -1.71 12.30
CA GLY A 208 -17.95 -2.75 11.28
C GLY A 208 -17.01 -2.43 10.11
N CYS A 209 -15.71 -2.24 10.36
CA CYS A 209 -14.72 -2.60 9.34
C CYS A 209 -15.07 -4.01 8.81
N SER A 210 -15.08 -4.18 7.49
CA SER A 210 -15.46 -5.46 6.87
C SER A 210 -14.67 -6.60 7.51
N SER A 211 -15.33 -7.73 7.80
CA SER A 211 -14.64 -8.93 8.29
C SER A 211 -13.59 -9.47 7.31
N THR A 212 -13.62 -8.99 6.06
CA THR A 212 -12.62 -9.29 5.03
C THR A 212 -11.37 -8.41 5.10
N LEU A 213 -11.37 -7.35 5.91
CA LEU A 213 -10.26 -6.40 5.98
C LEU A 213 -9.06 -7.09 6.63
N ALA A 214 -7.99 -7.26 5.84
CA ALA A 214 -6.76 -7.93 6.23
C ALA A 214 -5.64 -6.94 6.56
N SER A 215 -5.66 -5.74 5.98
CA SER A 215 -4.63 -4.73 6.15
C SER A 215 -5.21 -3.33 6.33
N LEU A 216 -4.74 -2.63 7.37
CA LEU A 216 -5.07 -1.24 7.66
C LEU A 216 -3.80 -0.41 7.90
N GLU A 217 -3.63 0.66 7.13
CA GLU A 217 -2.61 1.69 7.36
C GLU A 217 -3.28 3.02 7.74
N ALA A 218 -3.03 3.51 8.94
CA ALA A 218 -3.61 4.72 9.49
C ALA A 218 -2.60 5.51 10.33
N ASN A 219 -1.44 5.77 9.73
CA ASN A 219 -0.38 6.57 10.33
C ASN A 219 -0.79 8.04 10.38
N CYS A 220 -0.35 8.77 11.40
CA CYS A 220 -0.62 10.20 11.53
C CYS A 220 -2.13 10.58 11.47
N CYS A 221 -3.01 9.69 11.93
CA CYS A 221 -4.44 9.92 12.08
C CYS A 221 -4.79 10.32 13.51
N VAL A 222 -5.83 11.14 13.68
CA VAL A 222 -6.29 11.58 15.01
C VAL A 222 -7.38 10.63 15.49
N PHE A 223 -7.01 9.43 15.94
CA PHE A 223 -8.01 8.52 16.53
C PHE A 223 -8.46 9.02 17.90
N ALA A 224 -9.74 9.41 18.01
CA ALA A 224 -10.35 9.88 19.25
C ALA A 224 -10.93 8.74 20.10
N THR A 225 -11.06 7.53 19.53
CA THR A 225 -11.80 6.41 20.12
C THR A 225 -11.00 5.10 20.12
N ASP A 226 -11.47 4.14 20.92
CA ASP A 226 -10.91 2.80 21.07
C ASP A 226 -10.93 2.03 19.73
N LEU A 227 -9.81 1.40 19.35
CA LEU A 227 -9.69 0.62 18.11
C LEU A 227 -10.48 -0.70 18.14
N THR A 228 -11.14 -1.02 19.25
CA THR A 228 -11.99 -2.22 19.41
C THR A 228 -12.91 -2.45 18.22
N GLU A 229 -13.62 -1.42 17.74
CA GLU A 229 -14.59 -1.57 16.66
C GLU A 229 -13.92 -1.91 15.31
N VAL A 230 -12.80 -1.25 14.98
CA VAL A 230 -11.96 -1.58 13.80
C VAL A 230 -11.52 -3.04 13.84
N LEU A 231 -11.07 -3.49 15.01
CA LEU A 231 -10.48 -4.82 15.20
C LEU A 231 -11.56 -5.92 15.27
N SER A 232 -12.78 -5.58 15.67
CA SER A 232 -13.90 -6.52 15.89
C SER A 232 -14.31 -7.34 14.66
N GLY A 233 -13.92 -6.90 13.45
CA GLY A 233 -14.12 -7.66 12.22
C GLY A 233 -13.33 -8.98 12.15
N GLY A 234 -12.31 -9.16 13.01
CA GLY A 234 -11.59 -10.42 13.21
C GLY A 234 -10.66 -10.88 12.08
N GLY A 235 -10.67 -10.22 10.92
CA GLY A 235 -9.85 -10.58 9.75
C GLY A 235 -8.47 -9.92 9.66
N LEU A 236 -8.14 -9.00 10.58
CA LEU A 236 -6.98 -8.13 10.41
C LEU A 236 -5.66 -8.87 10.68
N GLU A 237 -4.79 -8.90 9.68
CA GLU A 237 -3.45 -9.52 9.74
C GLU A 237 -2.33 -8.48 9.81
N TYR A 238 -2.56 -7.28 9.26
CA TYR A 238 -1.61 -6.17 9.24
C TYR A 238 -2.25 -4.89 9.77
N LEU A 239 -1.60 -4.26 10.75
CA LEU A 239 -2.00 -2.97 11.30
C LEU A 239 -0.80 -2.04 11.40
N ASN A 240 -0.92 -0.86 10.81
CA ASN A 240 0.07 0.20 10.93
C ASN A 240 -0.57 1.49 11.42
N ILE A 241 -0.19 1.91 12.63
CA ILE A 241 -0.68 3.13 13.30
C ILE A 241 0.49 3.93 13.86
N ALA A 242 1.62 3.95 13.13
CA ALA A 242 2.81 4.68 13.52
C ALA A 242 2.56 6.20 13.61
N PHE A 243 3.37 6.87 14.43
CA PHE A 243 3.39 8.32 14.62
C PHE A 243 2.03 8.93 15.02
N ASN A 244 1.21 8.14 15.73
CA ASN A 244 -0.06 8.61 16.28
C ASN A 244 0.14 9.07 17.74
N ASP A 245 0.47 10.34 17.96
CA ASP A 245 0.69 10.87 19.31
C ASP A 245 -0.59 11.27 20.05
N HIS A 246 -1.73 11.31 19.36
CA HIS A 246 -3.02 11.73 19.93
C HIS A 246 -3.85 10.58 20.52
N ILE A 247 -3.43 9.32 20.35
CA ILE A 247 -4.14 8.16 20.90
C ILE A 247 -3.93 8.10 22.41
N MET A 248 -5.01 8.20 23.18
CA MET A 248 -4.97 7.86 24.61
C MET A 248 -4.73 6.36 24.74
N GLY A 249 -3.62 5.95 25.39
CA GLY A 249 -3.10 4.57 25.39
C GLY A 249 -4.06 3.45 25.86
N TYR A 250 -5.23 3.79 26.42
CA TYR A 250 -6.28 2.82 26.76
C TYR A 250 -6.92 2.17 25.52
N GLY A 251 -7.06 2.90 24.41
CA GLY A 251 -7.72 2.41 23.18
C GLY A 251 -6.98 1.28 22.45
N LEU A 252 -5.72 1.00 22.83
CA LEU A 252 -4.93 -0.11 22.31
C LEU A 252 -4.87 -1.32 23.24
N ALA A 253 -5.29 -1.17 24.50
CA ALA A 253 -5.44 -2.31 25.41
C ALA A 253 -6.52 -3.30 24.92
N ALA A 254 -7.38 -2.86 24.01
CA ALA A 254 -8.34 -3.65 23.26
C ALA A 254 -7.71 -4.59 22.22
N ILE A 255 -6.56 -4.25 21.62
CA ILE A 255 -5.79 -5.24 20.84
C ILE A 255 -5.48 -6.45 21.75
N GLY A 256 -5.11 -6.16 22.99
CA GLY A 256 -4.82 -7.15 24.03
C GLY A 256 -6.04 -7.90 24.60
N SER A 257 -7.28 -7.60 24.17
CA SER A 257 -8.47 -8.36 24.60
C SER A 257 -8.72 -9.62 23.75
N GLY A 258 -7.88 -9.89 22.74
CA GLY A 258 -7.96 -11.06 21.86
C GLY A 258 -8.73 -10.81 20.56
N VAL A 259 -9.30 -9.61 20.39
CA VAL A 259 -10.03 -9.23 19.18
C VAL A 259 -9.11 -9.17 17.95
N ALA A 260 -7.81 -8.94 18.16
CA ALA A 260 -6.78 -8.90 17.12
C ALA A 260 -5.89 -10.16 17.10
N ALA A 261 -6.43 -11.33 17.47
CA ALA A 261 -5.62 -12.56 17.59
C ALA A 261 -4.96 -12.99 16.27
N ASN A 262 -5.55 -12.65 15.12
CA ASN A 262 -5.02 -12.99 13.78
C ASN A 262 -3.91 -12.03 13.29
N LEU A 263 -3.56 -11.02 14.09
CA LEU A 263 -2.58 -10.03 13.71
C LEU A 263 -1.18 -10.67 13.59
N LYS A 264 -0.58 -10.54 12.41
CA LYS A 264 0.78 -11.02 12.08
C LYS A 264 1.78 -9.88 12.09
N THR A 265 1.37 -8.69 11.66
CA THR A 265 2.24 -7.52 11.61
C THR A 265 1.61 -6.33 12.32
N LEU A 266 2.34 -5.74 13.26
CA LEU A 266 1.93 -4.57 14.00
C LEU A 266 3.03 -3.51 13.98
N ASN A 267 2.69 -2.31 13.51
CA ASN A 267 3.58 -1.17 13.56
C ASN A 267 3.03 -0.05 14.45
N LEU A 268 3.74 0.20 15.54
CA LEU A 268 3.49 1.26 16.53
C LEU A 268 4.65 2.26 16.59
N SER A 269 5.51 2.30 15.57
CA SER A 269 6.72 3.11 15.61
C SER A 269 6.40 4.60 15.85
N GLY A 270 7.23 5.25 16.64
CA GLY A 270 7.08 6.67 16.96
C GLY A 270 5.87 7.03 17.84
N CYS A 271 5.06 6.07 18.28
CA CYS A 271 3.94 6.33 19.18
C CYS A 271 4.40 6.58 20.63
N SER A 272 4.27 7.81 21.11
CA SER A 272 4.70 8.20 22.46
C SER A 272 3.87 7.56 23.60
N PHE A 273 2.62 7.18 23.33
CA PHE A 273 1.74 6.54 24.30
C PHE A 273 2.10 5.07 24.63
N VAL A 274 2.97 4.44 23.81
CA VAL A 274 3.32 3.01 23.97
C VAL A 274 4.16 2.81 25.23
N SER A 275 3.56 2.16 26.23
CA SER A 275 4.14 1.87 27.55
C SER A 275 4.11 0.38 27.85
N ASP A 276 4.74 -0.05 28.95
CA ASP A 276 4.72 -1.44 29.40
C ASP A 276 3.29 -2.00 29.53
N TYR A 277 2.35 -1.19 30.00
CA TYR A 277 0.94 -1.59 30.10
C TYR A 277 0.38 -2.01 28.74
N VAL A 278 0.63 -1.21 27.69
CA VAL A 278 0.17 -1.50 26.32
C VAL A 278 0.88 -2.72 25.77
N ILE A 279 2.20 -2.81 25.91
CA ILE A 279 3.01 -3.94 25.43
C ILE A 279 2.53 -5.24 26.07
N ILE A 280 2.41 -5.31 27.40
CA ILE A 280 1.97 -6.52 28.12
C ILE A 280 0.59 -6.99 27.64
N ARG A 281 -0.34 -6.07 27.39
CA ARG A 281 -1.68 -6.38 26.90
C ARG A 281 -1.62 -6.96 25.49
N ILE A 282 -0.92 -6.29 24.57
CA ILE A 282 -0.78 -6.74 23.18
C ILE A 282 -0.06 -8.09 23.11
N SER A 283 1.05 -8.26 23.85
CA SER A 283 1.78 -9.52 23.89
C SER A 283 0.91 -10.70 24.31
N LYS A 284 0.00 -10.50 25.28
CA LYS A 284 -0.96 -11.53 25.71
C LYS A 284 -2.08 -11.79 24.70
N GLY A 285 -2.55 -10.77 23.98
CA GLY A 285 -3.69 -10.85 23.07
C GLY A 285 -3.34 -11.25 21.63
N CYS A 286 -2.08 -11.08 21.21
CA CYS A 286 -1.60 -11.35 19.85
C CYS A 286 -0.44 -12.37 19.85
N PRO A 287 -0.69 -13.64 20.19
CA PRO A 287 0.36 -14.66 20.29
C PRO A 287 0.96 -15.07 18.93
N PHE A 288 0.24 -14.79 17.82
CA PHE A 288 0.67 -15.12 16.45
C PHE A 288 1.40 -13.98 15.73
N LEU A 289 1.77 -12.93 16.46
CA LEU A 289 2.49 -11.80 15.88
C LEU A 289 3.87 -12.26 15.38
N GLN A 290 4.15 -12.01 14.10
CA GLN A 290 5.37 -12.37 13.39
C GLN A 290 6.32 -11.18 13.24
N GLU A 291 5.78 -9.98 13.04
CA GLU A 291 6.57 -8.77 12.90
C GLU A 291 6.01 -7.64 13.77
N TRP A 292 6.86 -7.10 14.65
CA TRP A 292 6.49 -5.98 15.53
C TRP A 292 7.46 -4.83 15.41
N ASN A 293 6.97 -3.70 14.90
CA ASN A 293 7.72 -2.47 14.84
C ASN A 293 7.41 -1.56 16.03
N LEU A 294 8.38 -1.43 16.92
CA LEU A 294 8.37 -0.61 18.14
C LEU A 294 9.43 0.51 18.08
N ALA A 295 9.95 0.81 16.88
CA ALA A 295 11.01 1.80 16.72
C ALA A 295 10.58 3.15 17.31
N SER A 296 11.49 3.81 18.03
CA SER A 296 11.27 5.08 18.72
C SER A 296 10.15 5.08 19.77
N CYS A 297 9.67 3.92 20.24
CA CYS A 297 8.82 3.81 21.42
C CYS A 297 9.67 3.98 22.69
N LYS A 298 9.77 5.21 23.19
CA LYS A 298 10.70 5.61 24.27
C LYS A 298 10.28 5.17 25.68
N ASN A 299 9.04 4.72 25.86
CA ASN A 299 8.44 4.46 27.17
C ASN A 299 8.38 2.97 27.56
N ILE A 300 8.94 2.08 26.75
CA ILE A 300 9.00 0.64 27.03
C ILE A 300 10.21 0.34 27.93
N THR A 301 9.97 -0.22 29.11
CA THR A 301 11.00 -0.64 30.06
C THR A 301 11.21 -2.15 30.02
N ILE A 302 12.08 -2.67 30.90
CA ILE A 302 12.38 -4.10 30.99
C ILE A 302 11.12 -4.96 31.14
N SER A 303 10.11 -4.51 31.88
CA SER A 303 8.86 -5.25 32.08
C SER A 303 8.11 -5.49 30.76
N GLY A 304 8.09 -4.48 29.87
CA GLY A 304 7.52 -4.60 28.53
C GLY A 304 8.30 -5.61 27.68
N TRP A 305 9.63 -5.48 27.63
CA TRP A 305 10.49 -6.39 26.84
C TRP A 305 10.41 -7.85 27.33
N GLU A 306 10.42 -8.08 28.65
CA GLU A 306 10.24 -9.41 29.24
C GLU A 306 8.88 -10.02 28.88
N SER A 307 7.83 -9.20 28.81
CA SER A 307 6.50 -9.68 28.40
C SER A 307 6.42 -10.09 26.93
N ILE A 308 7.14 -9.40 26.03
CA ILE A 308 7.23 -9.81 24.62
C ILE A 308 7.88 -11.18 24.53
N GLY A 309 9.03 -11.36 25.18
CA GLY A 309 9.71 -12.66 25.22
C GLY A 309 8.84 -13.79 25.79
N LEU A 310 8.01 -13.49 26.79
CA LEU A 310 7.16 -14.49 27.43
C LEU A 310 5.99 -14.97 26.55
N TYR A 311 5.32 -14.06 25.83
CA TYR A 311 4.05 -14.36 25.15
C TYR A 311 4.14 -14.40 23.62
N CYS A 312 5.08 -13.69 22.98
CA CYS A 312 5.17 -13.58 21.52
C CYS A 312 6.13 -14.61 20.90
N GLN A 313 5.82 -15.91 21.05
CA GLN A 313 6.73 -17.00 20.62
C GLN A 313 6.84 -17.18 19.10
N SER A 314 5.88 -16.63 18.34
CA SER A 314 5.86 -16.64 16.87
C SER A 314 6.58 -15.44 16.25
N LEU A 315 7.15 -14.54 17.06
CA LEU A 315 7.79 -13.32 16.57
C LEU A 315 9.06 -13.68 15.80
N GLU A 316 9.10 -13.29 14.53
CA GLU A 316 10.21 -13.52 13.61
C GLU A 316 11.08 -12.28 13.46
N ARG A 317 10.47 -11.09 13.49
CA ARG A 317 11.13 -9.80 13.26
C ARG A 317 10.69 -8.76 14.28
N ILE A 318 11.64 -8.07 14.87
CA ILE A 318 11.35 -6.95 15.78
C ILE A 318 12.18 -5.72 15.42
N HIS A 319 11.53 -4.55 15.42
CA HIS A 319 12.21 -3.27 15.22
C HIS A 319 12.23 -2.52 16.54
N VAL A 320 13.43 -2.27 17.06
CA VAL A 320 13.66 -1.61 18.35
C VAL A 320 14.56 -0.38 18.23
N ASN A 321 14.78 0.08 17.00
CA ASN A 321 15.57 1.26 16.66
C ASN A 321 15.15 2.48 17.48
N GLY A 322 16.07 3.16 18.15
CA GLY A 322 15.76 4.36 18.93
C GLY A 322 14.96 4.09 20.22
N CYS A 323 14.82 2.84 20.67
CA CYS A 323 14.22 2.51 21.97
C CYS A 323 15.19 2.84 23.11
N LEU A 324 15.08 4.05 23.65
CA LEU A 324 16.03 4.62 24.63
C LEU A 324 16.20 3.80 25.92
N LYS A 325 15.21 2.98 26.28
CA LYS A 325 15.16 2.19 27.52
C LYS A 325 15.38 0.69 27.30
N LEU A 326 15.67 0.25 26.07
CA LEU A 326 16.04 -1.14 25.81
C LEU A 326 17.44 -1.40 26.38
N CYS A 327 17.52 -2.24 27.42
CA CYS A 327 18.77 -2.65 28.05
C CYS A 327 19.16 -4.09 27.68
N GLY A 328 20.39 -4.51 27.99
CA GLY A 328 20.88 -5.85 27.65
C GLY A 328 20.01 -6.99 28.19
N ARG A 329 19.43 -6.84 29.39
CA ARG A 329 18.45 -7.81 29.92
C ARG A 329 17.18 -7.91 29.06
N GLY A 330 16.68 -6.78 28.56
CA GLY A 330 15.51 -6.74 27.69
C GLY A 330 15.80 -7.38 26.34
N LEU A 331 16.99 -7.11 25.79
CA LEU A 331 17.46 -7.74 24.56
C LEU A 331 17.58 -9.27 24.73
N LEU A 332 18.17 -9.74 25.83
CA LEU A 332 18.24 -11.17 26.16
C LEU A 332 16.85 -11.79 26.39
N ALA A 333 15.90 -11.05 26.96
CA ALA A 333 14.53 -11.55 27.13
C ALA A 333 13.84 -11.77 25.77
N LEU A 334 14.04 -10.86 24.82
CA LEU A 334 13.57 -11.05 23.44
C LEU A 334 14.22 -12.28 22.81
N GLY A 335 15.54 -12.40 22.90
CA GLY A 335 16.28 -13.54 22.35
C GLY A 335 15.89 -14.87 22.99
N ASN A 336 15.83 -14.98 24.31
CA ASN A 336 15.58 -16.27 24.95
C ASN A 336 14.11 -16.70 24.87
N GLY A 337 13.19 -15.74 24.78
CA GLY A 337 11.75 -15.99 24.75
C GLY A 337 11.17 -16.20 23.35
N CYS A 338 11.58 -15.38 22.37
CA CYS A 338 11.07 -15.43 21.00
C CYS A 338 11.83 -16.47 20.17
N LYS A 339 11.33 -17.71 20.16
CA LYS A 339 12.03 -18.88 19.57
C LYS A 339 12.19 -18.82 18.05
N HIS A 340 11.29 -18.11 17.35
CA HIS A 340 11.34 -17.95 15.89
C HIS A 340 12.01 -16.63 15.47
N LEU A 341 12.48 -15.83 16.43
CA LEU A 341 13.10 -14.54 16.15
C LEU A 341 14.34 -14.78 15.30
N SER A 342 14.37 -14.16 14.12
CA SER A 342 15.44 -14.29 13.14
C SER A 342 16.07 -12.94 12.80
N VAL A 343 15.34 -11.82 12.96
CA VAL A 343 15.86 -10.49 12.67
C VAL A 343 15.52 -9.49 13.77
N ILE A 344 16.53 -8.79 14.26
CA ILE A 344 16.37 -7.63 15.14
C ILE A 344 16.91 -6.39 14.41
N TYR A 345 16.02 -5.45 14.10
CA TYR A 345 16.44 -4.13 13.63
C TYR A 345 16.76 -3.24 14.82
N ILE A 346 18.05 -2.95 15.00
CA ILE A 346 18.56 -2.22 16.15
C ILE A 346 19.61 -1.19 15.74
N ASN A 347 19.31 0.06 16.02
CA ASN A 347 20.26 1.16 16.02
C ASN A 347 19.83 2.21 17.06
N ASN A 348 20.73 3.14 17.41
CA ASN A 348 20.42 4.26 18.28
C ASN A 348 19.80 3.87 19.66
N CYS A 349 20.21 2.73 20.22
CA CYS A 349 19.81 2.25 21.55
C CYS A 349 20.97 2.48 22.55
N PRO A 350 20.98 3.59 23.32
CA PRO A 350 22.16 4.02 24.09
C PRO A 350 22.57 3.06 25.22
N LEU A 351 21.67 2.20 25.68
CA LEU A 351 21.94 1.20 26.72
C LEU A 351 22.43 -0.15 26.18
N ILE A 352 22.51 -0.29 24.85
CA ILE A 352 23.01 -1.48 24.18
C ILE A 352 24.42 -1.19 23.68
N THR A 353 25.41 -1.63 24.45
CA THR A 353 26.83 -1.49 24.10
C THR A 353 27.26 -2.61 23.14
N PRO A 354 28.39 -2.44 22.40
CA PRO A 354 28.94 -3.51 21.57
C PRO A 354 29.15 -4.83 22.33
N SER A 355 29.61 -4.78 23.57
CA SER A 355 29.79 -5.99 24.40
C SER A 355 28.47 -6.70 24.74
N VAL A 356 27.36 -5.97 24.85
CA VAL A 356 26.02 -6.56 25.02
C VAL A 356 25.58 -7.26 23.74
N ILE A 357 25.86 -6.66 22.57
CA ILE A 357 25.57 -7.26 21.27
C ILE A 357 26.39 -8.54 21.08
N GLU A 358 27.69 -8.48 21.32
CA GLU A 358 28.59 -9.65 21.24
C GLU A 358 28.11 -10.79 22.14
N PHE A 359 27.80 -10.47 23.40
CA PHE A 359 27.27 -11.46 24.34
C PHE A 359 25.94 -12.06 23.88
N PHE A 360 25.04 -11.26 23.31
CA PHE A 360 23.79 -11.74 22.75
C PHE A 360 24.03 -12.67 21.55
N MET A 361 24.90 -12.27 20.62
CA MET A 361 25.23 -13.05 19.41
C MET A 361 25.86 -14.40 19.76
N MET A 362 26.66 -14.48 20.84
CA MET A 362 27.17 -15.74 21.36
C MET A 362 26.07 -16.70 21.84
N GLN A 363 24.89 -16.20 22.22
CA GLN A 363 23.76 -17.03 22.67
C GLN A 363 22.73 -17.31 21.56
N ARG A 364 22.64 -16.42 20.56
CA ARG A 364 21.66 -16.45 19.47
C ARG A 364 22.35 -16.17 18.13
N GLU A 365 23.21 -17.10 17.70
CA GLU A 365 23.91 -17.03 16.40
C GLU A 365 22.95 -17.09 15.20
N ASP A 366 21.73 -17.56 15.43
CA ASP A 366 20.65 -17.68 14.45
C ASP A 366 19.86 -16.37 14.24
N VAL A 367 20.15 -15.31 15.02
CA VAL A 367 19.49 -14.00 14.92
C VAL A 367 20.39 -13.01 14.20
N GLU A 368 19.88 -12.44 13.11
CA GLU A 368 20.55 -11.38 12.38
C GLU A 368 20.21 -10.00 12.98
N MET A 369 21.23 -9.24 13.38
CA MET A 369 21.06 -7.83 13.77
C MET A 369 21.30 -6.91 12.57
N LYS A 370 20.28 -6.13 12.22
CA LYS A 370 20.31 -5.22 11.07
C LYS A 370 20.18 -3.78 11.51
N GLU A 371 20.80 -2.88 10.77
CA GLU A 371 20.34 -1.50 10.72
C GLU A 371 18.97 -1.46 10.02
N PRO A 372 18.06 -0.55 10.41
CA PRO A 372 16.80 -0.42 9.72
C PRO A 372 17.06 -0.14 8.24
N PRO A 373 16.20 -0.64 7.33
CA PRO A 373 16.16 -0.10 5.99
C PRO A 373 16.10 1.42 6.11
N THR A 374 16.87 2.17 5.33
CA THR A 374 16.72 3.61 5.23
C THR A 374 15.33 3.92 4.68
N PHE A 375 14.35 3.99 5.57
CA PHE A 375 13.05 4.56 5.28
C PHE A 375 13.26 6.07 5.27
N LEU A 376 13.47 6.63 4.08
CA LEU A 376 13.33 8.06 3.94
C LEU A 376 11.84 8.36 4.12
N LEU A 377 11.52 9.09 5.19
CA LEU A 377 10.40 10.01 5.16
C LEU A 377 10.73 11.02 4.05
N ARG A 378 10.36 10.69 2.81
CA ARG A 378 10.41 11.66 1.73
C ARG A 378 9.14 12.50 1.84
N PHE A 379 9.35 13.78 2.08
CA PHE A 379 8.35 14.78 1.75
C PHE A 379 8.25 14.78 0.21
N VAL A 380 7.16 14.22 -0.31
CA VAL A 380 6.76 14.42 -1.70
C VAL A 380 5.80 15.61 -1.69
N PRO A 381 5.79 16.52 -2.69
CA PRO A 381 4.83 17.60 -2.70
C PRO A 381 3.41 17.03 -2.52
N GLY A 382 2.72 17.32 -1.41
CA GLY A 382 1.39 16.74 -1.12
C GLY A 382 1.33 15.63 -0.05
N GLY A 383 2.43 15.31 0.65
CA GLY A 383 2.39 14.50 1.87
C GLY A 383 3.62 13.63 2.11
N TRP A 384 3.61 12.90 3.22
CA TRP A 384 4.64 11.92 3.54
C TRP A 384 4.26 10.55 2.98
N THR A 385 5.16 9.93 2.21
CA THR A 385 5.01 8.54 1.76
C THR A 385 6.13 7.69 2.36
N PHE A 386 5.77 6.50 2.85
CA PHE A 386 6.75 5.48 3.20
C PHE A 386 6.99 4.59 1.98
N GLU A 387 8.17 4.70 1.36
CA GLU A 387 8.64 3.71 0.38
C GLU A 387 9.76 2.88 0.99
N THR A 388 9.70 1.57 0.79
CA THR A 388 10.83 0.67 1.01
C THR A 388 11.77 0.83 -0.18
N LEU A 389 13.01 1.26 0.05
CA LEU A 389 14.06 1.06 -0.94
C LEU A 389 14.40 -0.42 -0.93
N SER A 390 13.95 -1.16 -1.94
CA SER A 390 14.62 -2.40 -2.32
C SER A 390 16.03 -2.01 -2.78
N GLN A 391 17.06 -2.42 -2.02
CA GLN A 391 18.43 -2.41 -2.52
C GLN A 391 18.59 -3.45 -3.63
#